data_AF-A0A7C1REM5-F1
#
_entry.id   AF-A0A7C1REM5-F1
#
_cell.length_a   1.000
_cell.length_b   1.000
_cell.length_c   1.000
_cell.angle_alpha   90.00
_cell.angle_beta   90.00
_cell.angle_gamma   90.00
#
_symmetry.space_group_name_H-M   'P 1'
#
loop_
_entity.id
_entity.type
_entity.pdbx_description
1 polymer ?
#
loop_
_entity_poly.entity_id
_entity_poly.type
_entity_poly.pdbx_seq_one_letter_code
_entity_poly.pdbx_strand_id
1 'polypeptide(L)'
;GSRIDASNQIVMDRLELGRAIASKQAVDAPVKLGLALLRNSAGVIEVNLPISGDMGSPDFSVGQVVMRAFVNLLAKAATSPFSVLGSIAELAGLSGEELGQVNFEPGKIKLAPGEAEKLAALADALLDRPDLLLNIRGGVAPSADGLVLLRNQLAAGQNGKLSEQDWEKARKAYLAGERALAPEALNNLANARASELEEMLRNTHKVPADQLFMLDPSRDAKLSDDGKVINGFTLDIR
;
A
#
# COMPACT_ATOMS: atom_id res chain seq x y z
N GLY A 1 -22.65 33.81 -12.53
CA GLY A 1 -21.48 33.43 -13.33
C GLY A 1 -21.80 32.15 -14.07
N SER A 2 -21.26 31.93 -15.27
CA SER A 2 -21.52 30.72 -16.06
C SER A 2 -20.74 29.49 -15.59
N ARG A 3 -19.82 29.64 -14.63
CA ARG A 3 -19.02 28.54 -14.09
C ARG A 3 -19.76 27.83 -12.95
N ILE A 4 -19.87 26.51 -13.06
CA ILE A 4 -20.22 25.62 -11.95
C ILE A 4 -18.93 25.22 -11.24
N ASP A 5 -18.99 25.27 -9.91
CA ASP A 5 -18.02 24.70 -8.99
C ASP A 5 -18.83 24.18 -7.79
N ALA A 6 -19.06 22.86 -7.75
CA ALA A 6 -19.96 22.25 -6.77
C ALA A 6 -19.44 20.87 -6.36
N SER A 7 -19.51 20.58 -5.05
CA SER A 7 -19.34 19.23 -4.52
C SER A 7 -20.68 18.50 -4.61
N ASN A 8 -20.70 17.33 -5.25
CA ASN A 8 -21.93 16.54 -5.42
C ASN A 8 -21.72 15.13 -4.86
N GLN A 9 -22.66 14.68 -4.04
CA GLN A 9 -22.74 13.30 -3.58
C GLN A 9 -23.39 12.46 -4.67
N ILE A 10 -22.69 11.44 -5.13
CA ILE A 10 -23.19 10.51 -6.15
C ILE A 10 -23.24 9.13 -5.53
N VAL A 11 -24.44 8.54 -5.58
CA VAL A 11 -24.71 7.19 -5.12
C VAL A 11 -25.04 6.34 -6.36
N MET A 12 -24.28 5.26 -6.56
CA MET A 12 -24.52 4.30 -7.63
C MET A 12 -24.69 2.91 -7.02
N ASP A 13 -25.83 2.29 -7.30
CA ASP A 13 -26.11 0.90 -6.92
C ASP A 13 -25.95 -0.02 -8.14
N ARG A 14 -25.48 -1.25 -7.92
CA ARG A 14 -25.52 -2.34 -8.91
C ARG A 14 -24.89 -1.99 -10.28
N LEU A 15 -23.76 -1.30 -10.26
CA LEU A 15 -22.97 -1.10 -11.48
C LEU A 15 -22.38 -2.41 -11.97
N GLU A 16 -22.76 -2.84 -13.17
CA GLU A 16 -22.21 -4.01 -13.85
C GLU A 16 -21.37 -3.60 -15.06
N LEU A 17 -20.27 -4.30 -15.27
CA LEU A 17 -19.46 -4.16 -16.48
C LEU A 17 -20.15 -4.84 -17.65
N GLY A 18 -20.48 -4.05 -18.68
CA GLY A 18 -20.90 -4.58 -19.96
C GLY A 18 -19.78 -5.31 -20.71
N ARG A 19 -20.11 -5.86 -21.89
CA ARG A 19 -19.12 -6.50 -22.77
C ARG A 19 -18.03 -5.49 -23.16
N ALA A 20 -16.79 -5.96 -23.23
CA ALA A 20 -15.68 -5.15 -23.74
C ALA A 20 -15.94 -4.74 -25.19
N ILE A 21 -15.73 -3.46 -25.51
CA ILE A 21 -15.87 -2.91 -26.86
C ILE A 21 -14.53 -2.24 -27.20
N ALA A 22 -13.92 -2.64 -28.31
CA ALA A 22 -12.75 -1.96 -28.84
C ALA A 22 -13.16 -0.58 -29.37
N SER A 23 -12.72 0.49 -28.72
CA SER A 23 -12.95 1.87 -29.18
C SER A 23 -11.75 2.75 -28.86
N LYS A 24 -11.60 3.87 -29.60
CA LYS A 24 -10.55 4.88 -29.30
C LYS A 24 -10.79 5.61 -27.98
N GLN A 25 -11.98 5.48 -27.39
CA GLN A 25 -12.33 6.03 -26.07
C GLN A 25 -12.30 4.98 -24.96
N ALA A 26 -11.90 3.73 -25.27
CA ALA A 26 -11.77 2.70 -24.25
C ALA A 26 -10.64 3.08 -23.29
N VAL A 27 -10.95 3.05 -21.98
CA VAL A 27 -9.95 3.30 -20.94
C VAL A 27 -9.12 2.02 -20.79
N ASP A 28 -7.83 2.12 -21.06
CA ASP A 28 -6.84 1.04 -20.86
C ASP A 28 -6.41 0.98 -19.39
N ALA A 29 -7.38 0.83 -18.50
CA ALA A 29 -7.16 0.70 -17.07
C ALA A 29 -7.90 -0.54 -16.56
N PRO A 30 -7.42 -1.23 -15.53
CA PRO A 30 -8.13 -2.34 -14.90
C PRO A 30 -9.41 -1.84 -14.21
N VAL A 31 -10.46 -1.63 -15.00
CA VAL A 31 -11.76 -1.07 -14.55
C VAL A 31 -12.35 -1.90 -13.43
N LYS A 32 -12.10 -3.22 -13.42
CA LYS A 32 -12.53 -4.11 -12.34
C LYS A 32 -11.91 -3.76 -10.99
N LEU A 33 -10.60 -3.50 -10.94
CA LEU A 33 -9.92 -3.06 -9.72
C LEU A 33 -10.44 -1.70 -9.27
N GLY A 34 -10.58 -0.75 -10.20
CA GLY A 34 -11.16 0.56 -9.91
C GLY A 34 -12.57 0.44 -9.32
N LEU A 35 -13.43 -0.42 -9.86
CA LEU A 35 -14.77 -0.66 -9.32
C LEU A 35 -14.74 -1.33 -7.95
N ALA A 36 -13.90 -2.35 -7.74
CA ALA A 36 -13.76 -3.03 -6.46
C ALA A 36 -13.25 -2.09 -5.35
N LEU A 37 -12.40 -1.11 -5.69
CA LEU A 37 -11.92 -0.08 -4.76
C LEU A 37 -12.98 0.94 -4.39
N LEU A 38 -13.93 1.23 -5.27
CA LEU A 38 -14.97 2.23 -5.01
C LEU A 38 -16.21 1.64 -4.35
N ARG A 39 -16.42 0.33 -4.54
CA ARG A 39 -17.60 -0.39 -4.07
C ARG A 39 -17.42 -0.82 -2.62
N ASN A 40 -18.35 -0.42 -1.76
CA ASN A 40 -18.40 -0.87 -0.38
C ASN A 40 -18.98 -2.30 -0.27
N SER A 41 -19.05 -2.81 0.96
CA SER A 41 -19.50 -4.17 1.27
C SER A 41 -20.97 -4.44 0.92
N ALA A 42 -21.78 -3.39 0.77
CA ALA A 42 -23.17 -3.46 0.32
C ALA A 42 -23.32 -3.43 -1.21
N GLY A 43 -22.21 -3.35 -1.96
CA GLY A 43 -22.24 -3.24 -3.42
C GLY A 43 -22.54 -1.83 -3.95
N VAL A 44 -22.45 -0.81 -3.09
CA VAL A 44 -22.76 0.59 -3.40
C VAL A 44 -21.48 1.37 -3.59
N ILE A 45 -21.45 2.24 -4.60
CA ILE A 45 -20.40 3.25 -4.78
C ILE A 45 -21.00 4.59 -4.35
N GLU A 46 -20.45 5.17 -3.29
CA GLU A 46 -20.84 6.46 -2.77
C GLU A 46 -19.64 7.39 -2.75
N VAL A 47 -19.66 8.43 -3.57
CA VAL A 47 -18.51 9.32 -3.77
C VAL A 47 -18.93 10.78 -3.86
N ASN A 48 -18.15 11.64 -3.20
CA ASN A 48 -18.27 13.08 -3.33
C ASN A 48 -17.36 13.55 -4.47
N LEU A 49 -17.95 13.90 -5.62
CA LEU A 49 -17.19 14.37 -6.78
C LEU A 49 -17.30 15.88 -6.91
N PRO A 50 -16.16 16.61 -6.94
CA PRO A 50 -16.16 18.00 -7.36
C PRO A 50 -16.46 18.06 -8.86
N ILE A 51 -17.53 18.75 -9.21
CA ILE A 51 -17.98 18.94 -10.58
C ILE A 51 -17.75 20.41 -10.92
N SER A 52 -16.95 20.66 -11.94
CA SER A 52 -16.75 22.01 -12.48
C SER A 52 -16.94 22.03 -13.99
N GLY A 53 -17.48 23.14 -14.50
CA GLY A 53 -17.75 23.30 -15.93
C GLY A 53 -18.33 24.66 -16.27
N ASP A 54 -18.28 25.05 -17.54
CA ASP A 54 -18.86 26.29 -18.03
C ASP A 54 -20.23 26.02 -18.66
N MET A 55 -21.29 26.45 -17.98
CA MET A 55 -22.69 26.42 -18.44
C MET A 55 -22.91 27.24 -19.71
N GLY A 56 -22.01 28.16 -20.04
CA GLY A 56 -22.07 28.96 -21.27
C GLY A 56 -21.59 28.21 -22.51
N SER A 57 -20.98 27.02 -22.37
CA SER A 57 -20.52 26.23 -23.51
C SER A 57 -21.68 25.50 -24.19
N PRO A 58 -21.78 25.54 -25.53
CA PRO A 58 -22.90 24.93 -26.27
C PRO A 58 -22.98 23.40 -26.12
N ASP A 59 -21.88 22.75 -25.73
CA ASP A 59 -21.81 21.30 -25.48
C ASP A 59 -22.01 20.92 -24.00
N PHE A 60 -22.36 21.87 -23.13
CA PHE A 60 -22.50 21.61 -21.69
C PHE A 60 -23.67 20.69 -21.38
N SER A 61 -23.40 19.57 -20.69
CA SER A 61 -24.41 18.68 -20.13
C SER A 61 -23.97 18.18 -18.76
N VAL A 62 -24.82 18.36 -17.74
CA VAL A 62 -24.56 17.89 -16.37
C VAL A 62 -24.20 16.41 -16.35
N GLY A 63 -24.93 15.58 -17.11
CA GLY A 63 -24.68 14.15 -17.20
C GLY A 63 -23.29 13.81 -17.78
N GLN A 64 -22.81 14.57 -18.77
CA GLN A 64 -21.47 14.36 -19.33
C GLN A 64 -20.36 14.76 -18.35
N VAL A 65 -20.56 15.84 -17.57
CA VAL A 65 -19.56 16.26 -16.56
C VAL A 65 -19.49 15.24 -15.43
N VAL A 66 -20.64 14.78 -14.92
CA VAL A 66 -20.72 13.70 -13.92
C VAL A 66 -20.03 12.44 -14.44
N MET A 67 -20.32 12.03 -15.68
CA MET A 67 -19.74 10.81 -16.25
C MET A 67 -18.23 10.92 -16.42
N ARG A 68 -17.72 12.07 -16.86
CA ARG A 68 -16.28 12.32 -16.96
C ARG A 68 -15.60 12.28 -15.59
N ALA A 69 -16.20 12.90 -14.58
CA ALA A 69 -15.68 12.88 -13.21
C ALA A 69 -15.59 11.44 -12.68
N PHE A 70 -16.61 10.62 -12.92
CA PHE A 70 -16.61 9.21 -12.52
C PHE A 70 -15.55 8.38 -13.26
N VAL A 71 -15.40 8.55 -14.58
CA VAL A 71 -14.36 7.86 -15.36
C VAL A 71 -12.96 8.24 -14.87
N ASN A 72 -12.73 9.51 -14.55
CA ASN A 72 -11.47 9.97 -13.98
C ASN A 72 -11.20 9.35 -12.60
N LEU A 73 -12.23 9.23 -11.76
CA LEU A 73 -12.11 8.56 -10.46
C LEU A 73 -11.77 7.07 -10.64
N LEU A 74 -12.42 6.37 -11.56
CA LEU A 74 -12.10 4.97 -11.88
C LEU A 74 -10.67 4.80 -12.39
N ALA A 75 -10.22 5.69 -13.28
CA ALA A 75 -8.85 5.69 -13.78
C ALA A 75 -7.86 5.90 -12.61
N LYS A 76 -8.13 6.88 -11.72
CA LYS A 76 -7.30 7.12 -10.53
C LYS A 76 -7.28 5.93 -9.58
N ALA A 77 -8.41 5.26 -9.37
CA ALA A 77 -8.48 4.05 -8.54
C ALA A 77 -7.62 2.93 -9.13
N ALA A 78 -7.60 2.78 -10.45
CA ALA A 78 -6.76 1.78 -11.12
C ALA A 78 -5.25 2.12 -11.09
N THR A 79 -4.87 3.40 -11.19
CA THR A 79 -3.46 3.81 -11.22
C THR A 79 -2.86 4.09 -9.85
N SER A 80 -3.69 4.42 -8.86
CA SER A 80 -3.28 4.88 -7.52
C SER A 80 -4.26 4.39 -6.46
N PRO A 81 -4.37 3.06 -6.27
CA PRO A 81 -5.45 2.45 -5.50
C PRO A 81 -5.45 2.87 -4.03
N PHE A 82 -4.27 2.92 -3.39
CA PHE A 82 -4.13 3.35 -1.99
C PHE A 82 -4.46 4.83 -1.79
N SER A 83 -4.12 5.70 -2.74
CA SER A 83 -4.53 7.12 -2.72
C SER A 83 -6.05 7.27 -2.72
N VAL A 84 -6.77 6.38 -3.41
CA VAL A 84 -8.24 6.37 -3.40
C VAL A 84 -8.79 5.82 -2.09
N LEU A 85 -8.25 4.71 -1.57
CA LEU A 85 -8.65 4.18 -0.27
C LEU A 85 -8.50 5.23 0.85
N GLY A 86 -7.37 5.95 0.87
CA GLY A 86 -7.14 7.01 1.85
C GLY A 86 -8.00 8.26 1.66
N SER A 87 -8.58 8.47 0.47
CA SER A 87 -9.53 9.57 0.23
C SER A 87 -10.96 9.22 0.61
N ILE A 88 -11.31 7.93 0.65
CA ILE A 88 -12.65 7.43 0.98
C ILE A 88 -12.75 7.14 2.47
N ALA A 89 -11.74 6.50 3.04
CA ALA A 89 -11.63 6.37 4.48
C ALA A 89 -11.32 7.77 5.03
N GLU A 90 -12.18 8.32 5.88
CA GLU A 90 -11.98 9.61 6.59
C GLU A 90 -10.81 9.51 7.60
N LEU A 91 -9.64 9.13 7.11
CA LEU A 91 -8.48 8.85 7.93
C LEU A 91 -7.90 10.15 8.41
N ALA A 92 -7.54 10.16 9.69
CA ALA A 92 -7.14 11.31 10.50
C ALA A 92 -5.81 11.98 10.06
N GLY A 93 -5.70 12.39 8.80
CA GLY A 93 -4.55 13.10 8.25
C GLY A 93 -3.45 12.24 7.62
N LEU A 94 -3.69 10.95 7.38
CA LEU A 94 -2.78 10.08 6.62
C LEU A 94 -2.99 10.31 5.12
N SER A 95 -1.90 10.52 4.37
CA SER A 95 -2.00 10.57 2.92
C SER A 95 -2.24 9.16 2.37
N GLY A 96 -3.11 9.00 1.37
CA GLY A 96 -3.46 7.67 0.87
C GLY A 96 -2.29 6.92 0.23
N GLU A 97 -1.24 7.61 -0.25
CA GLU A 97 0.01 6.95 -0.66
C GLU A 97 0.70 6.21 0.50
N GLU A 98 0.57 6.70 1.74
CA GLU A 98 1.18 6.09 2.92
C GLU A 98 0.51 4.78 3.33
N LEU A 99 -0.73 4.51 2.90
CA LEU A 99 -1.41 3.24 3.19
C LEU A 99 -0.86 2.07 2.35
N GLY A 100 -0.19 2.38 1.24
CA GLY A 100 0.40 1.37 0.37
C GLY A 100 1.70 0.77 0.91
N GLN A 101 2.12 1.14 2.11
CA GLN A 101 3.36 0.67 2.71
C GLN A 101 3.35 0.79 4.23
N VAL A 102 4.24 0.04 4.88
CA VAL A 102 4.58 0.24 6.29
C VAL A 102 6.09 0.21 6.50
N ASN A 103 6.55 0.91 7.53
CA ASN A 103 7.96 0.97 7.87
C ASN A 103 8.32 0.04 9.02
N PHE A 104 9.44 -0.68 8.89
CA PHE A 104 10.01 -1.50 9.95
C PHE A 104 11.31 -0.90 10.50
N GLU A 105 11.55 -1.14 11.79
CA GLU A 105 12.86 -0.92 12.38
C GLU A 105 13.89 -1.87 11.75
N PRO A 106 15.07 -1.38 11.34
CA PRO A 106 16.11 -2.22 10.74
C PRO A 106 16.50 -3.41 11.63
N GLY A 107 16.60 -4.59 11.03
CA GLY A 107 16.94 -5.87 11.64
C GLY A 107 15.86 -6.45 12.56
N LYS A 108 14.65 -5.89 12.57
CA LYS A 108 13.56 -6.27 13.48
C LYS A 108 12.24 -6.48 12.73
N ILE A 109 11.35 -7.26 13.34
CA ILE A 109 9.93 -7.38 12.96
C ILE A 109 9.06 -6.30 13.59
N LYS A 110 9.66 -5.32 14.27
CA LYS A 110 8.94 -4.23 14.92
C LYS A 110 8.62 -3.14 13.89
N LEU A 111 7.35 -2.77 13.78
CA LEU A 111 6.91 -1.59 13.03
C LEU A 111 7.50 -0.30 13.62
N ALA A 112 7.79 0.67 12.75
CA ALA A 112 8.17 2.01 13.17
C ALA A 112 6.96 2.71 13.86
N PRO A 113 7.20 3.74 14.70
CA PRO A 113 6.13 4.45 15.37
C PRO A 113 5.12 5.06 14.37
N GLY A 114 3.81 4.94 14.64
CA GLY A 114 2.75 5.48 13.78
C GLY A 114 2.30 4.57 12.63
N GLU A 115 3.01 3.45 12.38
CA GLU A 115 2.69 2.53 11.29
C GLU A 115 1.53 1.57 11.63
N ALA A 116 1.24 1.37 12.92
CA ALA A 116 0.13 0.53 13.37
C ALA A 116 -1.23 1.17 13.01
N GLU A 117 -1.32 2.49 13.09
CA GLU A 117 -2.49 3.27 12.71
C GLU A 117 -2.76 3.18 11.20
N LYS A 118 -1.70 3.17 10.38
CA LYS A 118 -1.83 2.93 8.92
C LYS A 118 -2.35 1.53 8.61
N LEU A 119 -1.89 0.52 9.35
CA LEU A 119 -2.34 -0.86 9.15
C LEU A 119 -3.81 -1.04 9.57
N ALA A 120 -4.24 -0.38 10.66
CA ALA A 120 -5.63 -0.35 11.08
C ALA A 120 -6.53 0.28 10.00
N ALA A 121 -6.12 1.42 9.48
CA ALA A 121 -6.79 2.12 8.39
C ALA A 121 -6.92 1.29 7.11
N LEU A 122 -5.85 0.61 6.72
CA LEU A 122 -5.85 -0.31 5.58
C LEU A 122 -6.80 -1.49 5.83
N ALA A 123 -6.81 -2.05 7.04
CA ALA A 123 -7.70 -3.14 7.40
C ALA A 123 -9.18 -2.74 7.33
N ASP A 124 -9.55 -1.55 7.83
CA ASP A 124 -10.91 -1.04 7.74
C ASP A 124 -11.35 -0.90 6.26
N ALA A 125 -10.45 -0.40 5.41
CA ALA A 125 -10.71 -0.30 3.97
C ALA A 125 -10.94 -1.66 3.30
N LEU A 126 -10.16 -2.69 3.68
CA LEU A 126 -10.29 -4.06 3.19
C LEU A 126 -11.58 -4.74 3.66
N LEU A 127 -11.96 -4.54 4.93
CA LEU A 127 -13.21 -5.05 5.51
C LEU A 127 -14.43 -4.50 4.79
N ASP A 128 -14.41 -3.22 4.42
CA ASP A 128 -15.48 -2.60 3.65
C ASP A 128 -15.45 -2.98 2.16
N ARG A 129 -14.40 -3.64 1.66
CA ARG A 129 -14.23 -3.98 0.24
C ARG A 129 -13.90 -5.47 0.06
N PRO A 130 -14.92 -6.35 0.17
CA PRO A 130 -14.70 -7.79 0.21
C PRO A 130 -14.06 -8.39 -1.06
N ASP A 131 -14.16 -7.70 -2.19
CA ASP A 131 -13.60 -8.14 -3.47
C ASP A 131 -12.10 -7.81 -3.63
N LEU A 132 -11.52 -7.01 -2.72
CA LEU A 132 -10.11 -6.65 -2.76
C LEU A 132 -9.23 -7.72 -2.13
N LEU A 133 -8.08 -7.91 -2.75
CA LEU A 133 -6.99 -8.77 -2.26
C LEU A 133 -5.78 -7.89 -1.94
N LEU A 134 -5.25 -8.03 -0.73
CA LEU A 134 -3.99 -7.42 -0.32
C LEU A 134 -2.86 -8.42 -0.50
N ASN A 135 -1.93 -8.09 -1.38
CA ASN A 135 -0.67 -8.80 -1.50
C ASN A 135 0.34 -8.26 -0.50
N ILE A 136 0.82 -9.15 0.37
CA ILE A 136 1.80 -8.88 1.42
C ILE A 136 3.11 -9.54 1.01
N ARG A 137 4.16 -8.73 0.94
CA ARG A 137 5.53 -9.19 0.68
C ARG A 137 6.38 -8.91 1.92
N GLY A 138 7.34 -9.78 2.22
CA GLY A 138 8.35 -9.50 3.24
C GLY A 138 9.51 -8.71 2.67
N GLY A 139 9.64 -7.43 2.99
CA GLY A 139 10.74 -6.58 2.53
C GLY A 139 11.92 -6.53 3.50
N VAL A 140 13.14 -6.72 2.99
CA VAL A 140 14.40 -6.43 3.71
C VAL A 140 15.37 -5.64 2.85
N ALA A 141 16.16 -4.79 3.52
CA ALA A 141 17.20 -3.97 2.90
C ALA A 141 18.57 -4.42 3.42
N PRO A 142 19.40 -5.12 2.61
CA PRO A 142 20.71 -5.58 3.03
C PRO A 142 21.61 -4.47 3.60
N SER A 143 21.46 -3.24 3.11
CA SER A 143 22.21 -2.05 3.55
C SER A 143 21.83 -1.55 4.95
N ALA A 144 20.62 -1.84 5.44
CA ALA A 144 20.15 -1.44 6.77
C ALA A 144 19.94 -2.63 7.68
N ASP A 145 19.08 -3.57 7.28
CA ASP A 145 18.79 -4.80 8.03
C ASP A 145 20.04 -5.64 8.21
N GLY A 146 20.81 -5.81 7.14
CA GLY A 146 21.98 -6.66 7.18
C GLY A 146 23.07 -6.13 8.13
N LEU A 147 23.22 -4.82 8.26
CA LEU A 147 24.13 -4.23 9.23
C LEU A 147 23.71 -4.55 10.67
N VAL A 148 22.42 -4.44 10.98
CA VAL A 148 21.91 -4.77 12.33
C VAL A 148 22.06 -6.25 12.63
N LEU A 149 21.71 -7.12 11.68
CA LEU A 149 21.87 -8.57 11.82
C LEU A 149 23.35 -8.95 12.03
N LEU A 150 24.26 -8.34 11.26
CA LEU A 150 25.69 -8.57 11.39
C LEU A 150 26.21 -8.13 12.76
N ARG A 151 25.81 -6.94 13.22
CA ARG A 151 26.21 -6.44 14.54
C ARG A 151 25.75 -7.40 15.64
N ASN A 152 24.51 -7.86 15.57
CA ASN A 152 23.95 -8.80 16.53
C ASN A 152 24.70 -10.14 16.53
N GLN A 153 25.01 -10.67 15.34
CA GLN A 153 25.78 -11.92 15.20
C GLN A 153 27.19 -11.81 15.81
N LEU A 154 27.90 -10.70 15.57
CA LEU A 154 29.24 -10.47 16.12
C LEU A 154 29.20 -10.27 17.63
N ALA A 155 28.22 -9.51 18.13
CA ALA A 155 28.04 -9.31 19.57
C ALA A 155 27.74 -10.64 20.29
N ALA A 156 26.90 -11.50 19.70
CA ALA A 156 26.62 -12.83 20.25
C ALA A 156 27.87 -13.72 20.33
N GLY A 157 28.71 -13.70 19.28
CA GLY A 157 29.96 -14.47 19.26
C GLY A 157 31.04 -13.96 20.22
N GLN A 158 30.93 -12.73 20.72
CA GLN A 158 31.91 -12.09 21.61
C GLN A 158 31.35 -11.86 23.04
N ASN A 159 30.34 -12.63 23.47
CA ASN A 159 29.67 -12.47 24.76
C ASN A 159 29.27 -11.01 25.06
N GLY A 160 28.79 -10.28 24.03
CA GLY A 160 28.35 -8.89 24.13
C GLY A 160 29.45 -7.82 24.15
N LYS A 161 30.74 -8.19 24.04
CA LYS A 161 31.88 -7.26 24.12
C LYS A 161 32.41 -6.82 22.75
N LEU A 162 31.52 -6.51 21.81
CA LEU A 162 31.93 -6.00 20.50
C LEU A 162 32.52 -4.60 20.62
N SER A 163 33.81 -4.45 20.32
CA SER A 163 34.46 -3.13 20.29
C SER A 163 33.99 -2.31 19.09
N GLU A 164 33.96 -0.98 19.22
CA GLU A 164 33.59 -0.08 18.10
C GLU A 164 34.58 -0.19 16.93
N GLN A 165 35.86 -0.48 17.20
CA GLN A 165 36.85 -0.69 16.14
C GLN A 165 36.57 -1.96 15.34
N ASP A 166 36.23 -3.06 16.03
CA ASP A 166 35.87 -4.32 15.37
C ASP A 166 34.57 -4.19 14.58
N TRP A 167 33.59 -3.45 15.13
CA TRP A 167 32.35 -3.14 14.45
C TRP A 167 32.58 -2.34 13.17
N GLU A 168 33.34 -1.24 13.21
CA GLU A 168 33.56 -0.42 12.02
C GLU A 168 34.35 -1.17 10.93
N LYS A 169 35.32 -2.00 11.32
CA LYS A 169 36.00 -2.91 10.39
C LYS A 169 35.01 -3.89 9.74
N ALA A 170 34.13 -4.48 10.54
CA ALA A 170 33.12 -5.43 10.07
C ALA A 170 32.10 -4.79 9.12
N ARG A 171 31.61 -3.60 9.48
CA ARG A 171 30.67 -2.81 8.71
C ARG A 171 31.26 -2.46 7.35
N LYS A 172 32.50 -1.97 7.31
CA LYS A 172 33.19 -1.63 6.05
C LYS A 172 33.33 -2.84 5.13
N ALA A 173 33.76 -3.99 5.68
CA ALA A 173 33.88 -5.22 4.92
C ALA A 173 32.53 -5.71 4.37
N TYR A 174 31.45 -5.59 5.15
CA TYR A 174 30.11 -5.98 4.71
C TYR A 174 29.58 -5.07 3.59
N LEU A 175 29.73 -3.76 3.73
CA LEU A 175 29.32 -2.80 2.70
C LEU A 175 30.16 -2.92 1.42
N ALA A 176 31.41 -3.37 1.53
CA ALA A 176 32.27 -3.68 0.38
C ALA A 176 31.98 -5.05 -0.27
N GLY A 177 31.06 -5.85 0.31
CA GLY A 177 30.78 -7.22 -0.16
C GLY A 177 31.86 -8.25 0.21
N GLU A 178 32.88 -7.85 0.97
CA GLU A 178 33.97 -8.72 1.44
C GLU A 178 33.54 -9.63 2.60
N ARG A 179 32.40 -9.31 3.23
CA ARG A 179 31.78 -10.10 4.29
C ARG A 179 30.30 -10.29 3.99
N ALA A 180 29.85 -11.53 4.06
CA ALA A 180 28.44 -11.90 3.90
C ALA A 180 27.81 -12.32 5.24
N LEU A 181 26.50 -12.16 5.34
CA LEU A 181 25.68 -12.81 6.35
C LEU A 181 25.42 -14.27 5.96
N ALA A 182 24.91 -15.06 6.92
CA ALA A 182 24.31 -16.34 6.59
C ALA A 182 23.22 -16.16 5.51
N PRO A 183 23.16 -17.02 4.47
CA PRO A 183 22.22 -16.87 3.35
C PRO A 183 20.75 -16.74 3.77
N GLU A 184 20.39 -17.36 4.89
CA GLU A 184 19.04 -17.42 5.44
C GLU A 184 18.70 -16.21 6.31
N ALA A 185 19.67 -15.45 6.82
CA ALA A 185 19.43 -14.42 7.83
C ALA A 185 18.44 -13.35 7.36
N LEU A 186 18.66 -12.81 6.16
CA LEU A 186 17.76 -11.83 5.54
C LEU A 186 16.43 -12.46 5.11
N ASN A 187 16.45 -13.72 4.65
CA ASN A 187 15.25 -14.43 4.22
C ASN A 187 14.30 -14.68 5.40
N ASN A 188 14.86 -15.10 6.53
CA ASN A 188 14.12 -15.35 7.76
C ASN A 188 13.49 -14.06 8.29
N LEU A 189 14.22 -12.94 8.26
CA LEU A 189 13.67 -11.64 8.65
C LEU A 189 12.53 -11.20 7.72
N ALA A 190 12.70 -11.36 6.41
CA ALA A 190 11.68 -11.02 5.43
C ALA A 190 10.39 -11.82 5.65
N ASN A 191 10.51 -13.14 5.78
CA ASN A 191 9.37 -14.03 6.05
C ASN A 191 8.70 -13.71 7.39
N ALA A 192 9.50 -13.41 8.42
CA ALA A 192 8.97 -13.04 9.73
C ALA A 192 8.19 -11.72 9.68
N ARG A 193 8.67 -10.71 8.94
CA ARG A 193 7.93 -9.45 8.73
C ARG A 193 6.63 -9.67 7.99
N ALA A 194 6.63 -10.49 6.94
CA ALA A 194 5.43 -10.80 6.18
C ALA A 194 4.40 -11.50 7.09
N SER A 195 4.84 -12.50 7.85
CA SER A 195 3.98 -13.25 8.78
C SER A 195 3.41 -12.35 9.88
N GLU A 196 4.23 -11.44 10.43
CA GLU A 196 3.78 -10.45 11.43
C GLU A 196 2.67 -9.54 10.87
N LEU A 197 2.80 -9.06 9.63
CA LEU A 197 1.76 -8.25 8.98
C LEU A 197 0.46 -9.02 8.77
N GLU A 198 0.56 -10.25 8.28
CA GLU A 198 -0.59 -11.12 8.09
C GLU A 198 -1.30 -11.40 9.42
N GLU A 199 -0.54 -11.71 10.48
CA GLU A 199 -1.08 -11.95 11.81
C GLU A 199 -1.75 -10.69 12.39
N MET A 200 -1.15 -9.52 12.25
CA MET A 200 -1.78 -8.27 12.70
C MET A 200 -3.09 -8.01 11.95
N LEU A 201 -3.09 -8.09 10.62
CA LEU A 201 -4.29 -7.85 9.82
C LEU A 201 -5.41 -8.86 10.16
N ARG A 202 -5.08 -10.14 10.26
CA ARG A 202 -6.06 -11.20 10.53
C ARG A 202 -6.50 -11.26 11.99
N ASN A 203 -5.56 -11.31 12.92
CA ASN A 203 -5.86 -11.59 14.32
C ASN A 203 -6.27 -10.32 15.07
N THR A 204 -5.61 -9.18 14.79
CA THR A 204 -5.90 -7.90 15.46
C THR A 204 -7.05 -7.17 14.74
N HIS A 205 -6.96 -7.02 13.42
CA HIS A 205 -7.92 -6.21 12.66
C HIS A 205 -9.03 -7.02 11.97
N LYS A 206 -9.04 -8.35 12.11
CA LYS A 206 -10.11 -9.24 11.62
C LYS A 206 -10.28 -9.26 10.09
N VAL A 207 -9.27 -8.86 9.34
CA VAL A 207 -9.28 -8.99 7.88
C VAL A 207 -9.38 -10.48 7.52
N PRO A 208 -10.34 -10.88 6.67
CA PRO A 208 -10.50 -12.27 6.24
C PRO A 208 -9.25 -12.83 5.57
N ALA A 209 -8.91 -14.09 5.87
CA ALA A 209 -7.71 -14.73 5.33
C ALA A 209 -7.74 -14.86 3.79
N ASP A 210 -8.93 -14.95 3.20
CA ASP A 210 -9.13 -15.01 1.75
C ASP A 210 -8.97 -13.64 1.05
N GLN A 211 -8.68 -12.57 1.81
CA GLN A 211 -8.24 -11.28 1.27
C GLN A 211 -6.71 -11.08 1.36
N LEU A 212 -5.98 -11.92 2.11
CA LEU A 212 -4.55 -11.73 2.36
C LEU A 212 -3.73 -12.75 1.56
N PHE A 213 -2.87 -12.24 0.68
CA PHE A 213 -2.04 -13.07 -0.20
C PHE A 213 -0.56 -12.82 0.05
N MET A 214 0.14 -13.87 0.47
CA MET A 214 1.57 -13.82 0.76
C MET A 214 2.37 -14.00 -0.54
N LEU A 215 3.26 -13.05 -0.82
CA LEU A 215 4.21 -13.10 -1.93
C LEU A 215 5.60 -13.49 -1.46
N ASP A 216 6.43 -13.92 -2.41
CA ASP A 216 7.84 -14.20 -2.16
C ASP A 216 8.56 -12.99 -1.53
N PRO A 217 9.42 -13.23 -0.52
CA PRO A 217 10.17 -12.16 0.15
C PRO A 217 11.10 -11.44 -0.82
N SER A 218 11.40 -10.17 -0.52
CA SER A 218 12.26 -9.34 -1.35
C SER A 218 13.40 -8.69 -0.58
N ARG A 219 14.56 -8.58 -1.24
CA ARG A 219 15.81 -8.08 -0.67
C ARG A 219 16.20 -6.69 -1.19
N ASP A 220 15.29 -6.02 -1.88
CA ASP A 220 15.46 -4.71 -2.50
C ASP A 220 14.55 -3.66 -1.86
N ALA A 221 14.12 -3.90 -0.61
CA ALA A 221 13.29 -2.96 0.12
C ALA A 221 13.97 -1.59 0.20
N LYS A 222 13.20 -0.54 -0.07
CA LYS A 222 13.68 0.84 -0.01
C LYS A 222 13.81 1.27 1.45
N LEU A 223 14.54 2.35 1.66
CA LEU A 223 14.65 3.01 2.95
C LEU A 223 13.86 4.32 2.94
N SER A 224 13.23 4.64 4.05
CA SER A 224 12.70 5.99 4.32
C SER A 224 13.84 6.96 4.62
N ASP A 225 13.53 8.26 4.65
CA ASP A 225 14.52 9.32 4.92
C ASP A 225 15.18 9.18 6.30
N ASP A 226 14.47 8.62 7.28
CA ASP A 226 14.96 8.31 8.62
C ASP A 226 15.57 6.89 8.75
N GLY A 227 15.75 6.18 7.63
CA GLY A 227 16.46 4.92 7.56
C GLY A 227 15.66 3.68 7.98
N LYS A 228 14.32 3.77 8.06
CA LYS A 228 13.44 2.60 8.26
C LYS A 228 13.31 1.82 6.97
N VAL A 229 12.98 0.54 7.10
CA VAL A 229 12.83 -0.35 5.94
C VAL A 229 11.37 -0.31 5.48
N ILE A 230 11.15 0.19 4.28
CA ILE A 230 9.83 0.31 3.67
C ILE A 230 9.40 -1.06 3.16
N ASN A 231 8.24 -1.52 3.61
CA ASN A 231 7.58 -2.70 3.08
C ASN A 231 6.29 -2.29 2.35
N GLY A 232 6.30 -2.43 1.02
CA GLY A 232 5.16 -2.05 0.18
C GLY A 232 4.13 -3.16 0.02
N PHE A 233 2.88 -2.75 -0.14
CA PHE A 233 1.75 -3.61 -0.49
C PHE A 233 1.35 -3.42 -1.95
N THR A 234 0.65 -4.41 -2.50
CA THR A 234 -0.11 -4.23 -3.74
C THR A 234 -1.53 -4.75 -3.57
N LEU A 235 -2.46 -4.20 -4.35
CA LEU A 235 -3.85 -4.60 -4.35
C LEU A 235 -4.18 -5.34 -5.65
N ASP A 236 -5.01 -6.36 -5.54
CA ASP A 236 -5.59 -7.09 -6.65
C ASP A 236 -7.08 -7.33 -6.39
N ILE A 237 -7.74 -8.04 -7.29
CA ILE A 237 -9.15 -8.41 -7.20
C ILE A 237 -9.32 -9.93 -7.24
N ARG A 238 -10.42 -10.40 -6.65
CA ARG A 238 -10.90 -11.79 -6.77
C ARG A 238 -11.31 -12.16 -8.20
#